data_AF-A0A1M7GZH7-F1
#
_entry.id   AF-A0A1M7GZH7-F1
#
_cell.length_a   1.000
_cell.length_b   1.000
_cell.length_c   1.000
_cell.angle_alpha   90.00
_cell.angle_beta   90.00
_cell.angle_gamma   90.00
#
_symmetry.space_group_name_H-M   'P 1'
#
loop_
_entity.id
_entity.type
_entity.pdbx_description
1 polymer ?
#
loop_
_entity_poly.entity_id
_entity_poly.type
_entity_poly.pdbx_seq_one_letter_code
_entity_poly.pdbx_strand_id
1 'polypeptide(L)'
;MTCKEAQDLIMPYINDKLDVDQLEEFLEHIEYCSDCKEELEVYFTLLTGMKQLDEDKNLSGNLHIDFEKSLRKSEERIRRARLNYVRKRMIYVIICCVFCIMLNINPSAVTELEAPDENLEESTYFMEYYYFLDKQTMLNKEIEKHYEEMMEYILERQANNIIDIKSGITGKPINNNSGIKEDLK
;
A
#
# COMPACT_ATOMS: atom_id res chain seq x y z
N MET A 1 13.92 19.93 14.39
CA MET A 1 15.08 20.38 15.20
C MET A 1 14.64 21.27 16.36
N THR A 2 15.50 21.40 17.38
CA THR A 2 15.34 22.30 18.53
C THR A 2 15.88 23.71 18.23
N CYS A 3 15.47 24.73 19.00
CA CYS A 3 15.93 26.11 18.80
C CYS A 3 17.45 26.25 18.90
N LYS A 4 18.10 25.51 19.81
CA LYS A 4 19.56 25.52 19.96
C LYS A 4 20.26 24.98 18.72
N GLU A 5 19.77 23.88 18.17
CA GLU A 5 20.30 23.31 16.93
C GLU A 5 20.09 24.27 15.75
N ALA A 6 18.92 24.90 15.66
CA ALA A 6 18.65 25.91 14.64
C ALA A 6 19.63 27.09 14.74
N GLN A 7 19.89 27.59 15.94
CA GLN A 7 20.87 28.66 16.20
C GLN A 7 22.28 28.28 15.74
N ASP A 8 22.74 27.07 16.06
CA ASP A 8 24.05 26.57 15.63
C ASP A 8 24.16 26.46 14.09
N LEU A 9 23.02 26.27 13.40
CA LEU A 9 22.93 26.16 11.94
C LEU A 9 22.79 27.51 11.20
N ILE A 10 22.58 28.63 11.90
CA ILE A 10 22.45 29.97 11.29
C ILE A 10 23.70 30.33 10.47
N MET A 11 24.89 30.20 11.06
CA MET A 11 26.14 30.53 10.38
C MET A 11 26.42 29.62 9.16
N PRO A 12 26.27 28.29 9.27
CA PRO A 12 26.30 27.39 8.11
C PRO A 12 25.28 27.75 7.02
N TYR A 13 24.04 28.12 7.38
CA TYR A 13 23.00 28.53 6.44
C TYR A 13 23.41 29.77 5.64
N ILE A 14 23.85 30.84 6.31
CA ILE A 14 24.26 32.10 5.66
C ILE A 14 25.42 31.87 4.67
N ASN A 15 26.28 30.90 4.98
CA ASN A 15 27.41 30.51 4.13
C ASN A 15 27.06 29.48 3.04
N ASP A 16 25.78 29.12 2.84
CA ASP A 16 25.34 28.10 1.88
C ASP A 16 26.02 26.72 2.12
N LYS A 17 26.31 26.37 3.38
CA LYS A 17 27.02 25.13 3.78
C LYS A 17 26.14 24.02 4.36
N LEU A 18 24.82 24.20 4.37
CA LEU A 18 23.89 23.17 4.83
C LEU A 18 23.61 22.13 3.74
N ASP A 19 23.53 20.86 4.14
CA ASP A 19 23.00 19.81 3.28
C ASP A 19 21.48 19.97 3.08
N VAL A 20 20.92 19.36 2.04
CA VAL A 20 19.50 19.50 1.68
C VAL A 20 18.58 19.06 2.83
N ASP A 21 18.90 17.93 3.48
CA ASP A 21 18.07 17.39 4.57
C ASP A 21 18.10 18.32 5.79
N GLN A 22 19.29 18.85 6.14
CA GLN A 22 19.46 19.80 7.24
C GLN A 22 18.80 21.14 6.94
N LEU A 23 18.87 21.59 5.68
CA LEU A 23 18.25 22.82 5.21
C LEU A 23 16.72 22.73 5.29
N GLU A 24 16.14 21.58 4.91
CA GLU A 24 14.69 21.35 5.00
C GLU A 24 14.22 21.42 6.45
N GLU A 25 14.88 20.70 7.37
CA GLU A 25 14.53 20.73 8.79
C GLU A 25 14.75 22.13 9.42
N PHE A 26 15.76 22.87 8.94
CA PHE A 26 16.06 24.22 9.40
C PHE A 26 14.99 25.22 8.99
N LEU A 27 14.59 25.21 7.71
CA LEU A 27 13.56 26.11 7.23
C LEU A 27 12.20 25.79 7.85
N GLU A 28 11.87 24.51 8.06
CA GLU A 28 10.65 24.12 8.77
C GLU A 28 10.63 24.73 10.18
N HIS A 29 11.75 24.67 10.93
CA HIS A 29 11.82 25.29 12.25
C HIS A 29 11.65 26.81 12.20
N ILE A 30 12.30 27.49 11.25
CA ILE A 30 12.22 28.95 11.08
C ILE A 30 10.82 29.42 10.66
N GLU A 31 10.04 28.58 9.97
CA GLU A 31 8.65 28.87 9.61
C GLU A 31 7.73 28.88 10.83
N TYR A 32 7.94 27.95 11.78
CA TYR A 32 7.09 27.80 12.97
C TYR A 32 7.59 28.58 14.20
N CYS A 33 8.87 28.93 14.26
CA CYS A 33 9.49 29.63 15.40
C CYS A 33 9.84 31.07 15.05
N SER A 34 9.06 32.03 15.57
CA SER A 34 9.31 33.47 15.37
C SER A 34 10.67 33.90 15.90
N ASP A 35 11.06 33.41 17.08
CA ASP A 35 12.27 33.86 17.77
C ASP A 35 13.52 33.50 16.95
N CYS A 36 13.60 32.25 16.47
CA CYS A 36 14.70 31.82 15.62
C CYS A 36 14.70 32.51 14.24
N LYS A 37 13.52 32.88 13.72
CA LYS A 37 13.40 33.66 12.48
C LYS A 37 13.95 35.06 12.64
N GLU A 38 13.62 35.74 13.72
CA GLU A 38 14.13 37.07 14.04
C GLU A 38 15.65 37.04 14.26
N GLU A 39 16.15 36.06 15.01
CA GLU A 39 17.60 35.88 15.19
C GLU A 39 18.30 35.69 13.83
N LEU A 40 17.78 34.80 12.99
CA LEU A 40 18.33 34.58 11.65
C LEU A 40 18.34 35.87 10.81
N GLU A 41 17.28 36.67 10.87
CA GLU A 41 17.20 37.95 10.16
C GLU A 41 18.25 38.95 10.64
N VAL A 42 18.45 39.05 11.96
CA VAL A 42 19.47 39.91 12.57
C VAL A 42 20.88 39.50 12.12
N TYR A 43 21.20 38.20 12.20
CA TYR A 43 22.50 37.67 11.75
C TYR A 43 22.72 37.90 10.25
N PHE A 44 21.69 37.64 9.43
CA PHE A 44 21.76 37.84 7.98
C PHE A 44 21.98 39.32 7.64
N THR A 45 21.25 40.22 8.28
CA THR A 45 21.36 41.67 8.06
C THR A 45 22.73 42.18 8.49
N LEU A 46 23.24 41.75 9.64
CA LEU A 46 24.56 42.16 10.12
C LEU A 46 25.68 41.73 9.15
N LEU A 47 25.71 40.45 8.78
CA LEU A 47 26.76 39.89 7.93
C LEU A 47 26.68 40.40 6.49
N THR A 48 25.47 40.51 5.95
CA THR A 48 25.26 41.07 4.61
C THR A 48 25.60 42.55 4.59
N GLY A 49 25.25 43.31 5.64
CA GLY A 49 25.60 44.72 5.79
C GLY A 49 27.12 44.94 5.82
N MET A 50 27.85 44.14 6.60
CA MET A 50 29.32 44.17 6.62
C MET A 50 29.91 43.86 5.24
N LYS A 51 29.41 42.81 4.58
CA LYS A 51 29.88 42.42 3.25
C LYS A 51 29.62 43.48 2.17
N GLN A 52 28.48 44.17 2.23
CA GLN A 52 28.17 45.25 1.27
C GLN A 52 29.09 46.46 1.47
N LEU A 53 29.44 46.78 2.73
CA LEU A 53 30.41 47.84 3.05
C LEU A 53 31.82 47.49 2.55
N ASP A 54 32.25 46.23 2.71
CA ASP A 54 33.57 45.78 2.24
C ASP A 54 33.70 45.76 0.71
N GLU A 55 32.59 45.55 -0.01
CA GLU A 55 32.57 45.45 -1.47
C GLU A 55 32.35 46.82 -2.17
N ASP A 56 32.39 47.94 -1.45
CA ASP A 56 32.08 49.31 -1.93
C ASP A 56 30.73 49.38 -2.70
N LYS A 57 29.82 48.45 -2.40
CA LYS A 57 28.49 48.43 -3.01
C LYS A 57 27.61 49.43 -2.26
N ASN A 58 26.84 50.21 -3.00
CA ASN A 58 25.77 51.00 -2.41
C ASN A 58 24.89 50.06 -1.60
N LEU A 59 24.77 50.32 -0.29
CA LEU A 59 23.93 49.55 0.62
C LEU A 59 22.56 49.38 -0.05
N SER A 60 22.16 48.16 -0.41
CA SER A 60 20.83 47.96 -0.98
C SER A 60 19.85 48.42 0.09
N GLY A 61 18.99 49.40 -0.23
CA GLY A 61 18.22 50.13 0.79
C GLY A 61 17.26 49.28 1.63
N ASN A 62 17.15 47.97 1.39
CA ASN A 62 16.29 47.06 2.16
C ASN A 62 16.92 45.66 2.29
N LEU A 63 17.84 45.47 3.24
CA LEU A 63 18.40 44.15 3.59
C LEU A 63 17.32 43.13 3.97
N HIS A 64 16.18 43.59 4.51
CA HIS A 64 15.01 42.75 4.79
C HIS A 64 14.47 42.05 3.52
N ILE A 65 14.42 42.76 2.38
CA ILE A 65 13.98 42.17 1.11
C ILE A 65 14.98 41.12 0.62
N ASP A 66 16.28 41.39 0.81
CA ASP A 66 17.33 40.45 0.46
C ASP A 66 17.28 39.18 1.34
N PHE A 67 16.91 39.32 2.61
CA PHE A 67 16.65 38.22 3.53
C PHE A 67 15.49 37.33 3.08
N GLU A 68 14.31 37.91 2.84
CA GLU A 68 13.14 37.16 2.36
C GLU A 68 13.42 36.45 1.03
N LYS A 69 14.18 37.09 0.15
CA LYS A 69 14.60 36.49 -1.11
C LYS A 69 15.53 35.29 -0.89
N SER A 70 16.42 35.36 0.10
CA SER A 70 17.29 34.26 0.48
C SER A 70 16.47 33.05 0.98
N LEU A 71 15.50 33.28 1.87
CA LEU A 71 14.58 32.24 2.35
C LEU A 71 13.83 31.58 1.20
N ARG A 72 13.18 32.36 0.34
CA ARG A 72 12.46 31.85 -0.84
C ARG A 72 13.36 31.03 -1.77
N LYS A 73 14.59 31.50 -1.99
CA LYS A 73 15.57 30.77 -2.80
C LYS A 73 15.93 29.43 -2.16
N SER A 74 16.06 29.37 -0.83
CA SER A 74 16.37 28.14 -0.11
C SER A 74 15.21 27.13 -0.16
N GLU A 75 13.95 27.58 -0.01
CA GLU A 75 12.76 26.75 -0.21
C GLU A 75 12.69 26.18 -1.62
N GLU A 76 12.98 26.99 -2.64
CA GLU A 76 13.03 26.51 -4.02
C GLU A 76 14.15 25.48 -4.23
N ARG A 77 15.31 25.62 -3.55
CA ARG A 77 16.39 24.62 -3.62
C ARG A 77 15.90 23.28 -3.07
N ILE A 78 15.21 23.26 -1.93
CA ILE A 78 14.61 22.04 -1.37
C ILE A 78 13.57 21.47 -2.33
N ARG A 79 12.65 22.30 -2.83
CA ARG A 79 11.63 21.85 -3.79
C ARG A 79 12.24 21.21 -5.03
N ARG A 80 13.28 21.82 -5.60
CA ARG A 80 14.02 21.28 -6.75
C ARG A 80 14.72 19.96 -6.39
N ALA A 81 15.34 19.87 -5.22
CA ALA A 81 16.00 18.65 -4.77
C ALA A 81 15.02 17.49 -4.59
N ARG A 82 13.89 17.73 -3.90
CA ARG A 82 12.79 16.75 -3.74
C ARG A 82 12.23 16.32 -5.09
N LEU A 83 11.99 17.26 -6.01
CA LEU A 83 11.54 16.95 -7.37
C LEU A 83 12.56 16.11 -8.14
N ASN A 84 13.85 16.40 -8.03
CA ASN A 84 14.90 15.62 -8.69
C ASN A 84 14.99 14.20 -8.12
N TYR A 85 14.86 14.03 -6.80
CA TYR A 85 14.80 12.71 -6.18
C TYR A 85 13.60 11.90 -6.69
N VAL A 86 12.40 12.50 -6.68
CA VAL A 86 11.18 11.86 -7.20
C VAL A 86 11.31 11.55 -8.68
N ARG A 87 11.82 12.48 -9.50
CA ARG A 87 12.06 12.26 -10.94
C ARG A 87 13.00 11.08 -11.18
N LYS A 88 14.11 10.97 -10.44
CA LYS A 88 15.02 9.82 -10.54
C LYS A 88 14.30 8.51 -10.23
N ARG A 89 13.52 8.46 -9.15
CA ARG A 89 12.74 7.28 -8.78
C ARG A 89 11.68 6.93 -9.82
N MET A 90 10.99 7.93 -10.38
CA MET A 90 10.01 7.73 -11.45
C MET A 90 10.65 7.18 -12.73
N ILE A 91 11.87 7.62 -13.08
CA ILE A 91 12.60 7.08 -14.23
C ILE A 91 12.86 5.57 -14.05
N TYR A 92 13.29 5.12 -12.87
CA TYR A 92 13.47 3.69 -12.60
C TYR A 92 12.17 2.90 -12.75
N VAL A 93 11.05 3.41 -12.22
CA VAL A 93 9.73 2.78 -12.37
C VAL A 93 9.34 2.67 -13.84
N ILE A 94 9.53 3.73 -14.63
CA ILE A 94 9.24 3.73 -16.07
C ILE A 94 10.09 2.69 -16.81
N ILE A 95 11.39 2.59 -16.50
CA ILE A 95 12.28 1.58 -17.08
C ILE A 95 11.79 0.17 -16.76
N CYS A 96 11.43 -0.10 -15.51
CA CYS A 96 10.87 -1.39 -15.11
C CYS A 96 9.56 -1.70 -15.85
N CYS A 97 8.65 -0.73 -15.97
CA CYS A 97 7.40 -0.90 -16.72
C CYS A 97 7.66 -1.21 -18.20
N VAL A 98 8.59 -0.51 -18.84
CA VAL A 98 8.98 -0.77 -20.24
C VAL A 98 9.59 -2.16 -20.39
N PHE A 99 10.44 -2.58 -19.46
CA PHE A 99 11.03 -3.92 -19.45
C PHE A 99 9.95 -5.02 -19.31
N CYS A 100 9.00 -4.86 -18.38
CA CYS A 100 7.88 -5.79 -18.24
C CYS A 100 7.02 -5.87 -19.51
N ILE A 101 6.76 -4.73 -20.17
CA ILE A 101 6.00 -4.70 -21.43
C ILE A 101 6.79 -5.41 -22.54
N MET A 102 8.11 -5.17 -22.66
CA MET A 102 8.96 -5.83 -23.65
C MET A 102 9.00 -7.36 -23.48
N LEU A 103 9.05 -7.85 -22.24
CA LEU A 103 8.97 -9.28 -21.95
C LEU A 103 7.62 -9.90 -22.35
N ASN A 104 6.52 -9.16 -22.18
CA ASN A 104 5.19 -9.64 -22.57
C ASN A 104 4.94 -9.62 -24.08
N ILE A 105 5.66 -8.78 -24.84
CA ILE A 105 5.53 -8.73 -26.31
C ILE A 105 6.25 -9.91 -26.98
N ASN A 106 7.13 -10.63 -26.27
CA ASN A 106 7.90 -11.74 -26.83
C ASN A 106 7.72 -13.06 -26.04
N PRO A 107 6.49 -13.62 -25.96
CA PRO A 107 6.26 -14.93 -25.36
C PRO A 107 6.98 -16.06 -26.13
N SER A 108 7.41 -15.78 -27.36
CA SER A 108 8.07 -16.71 -28.29
C SER A 108 9.58 -16.82 -28.14
N ALA A 109 10.26 -15.91 -27.43
CA ALA A 109 11.73 -15.96 -27.28
C ALA A 109 12.21 -16.95 -26.20
N VAL A 110 11.29 -17.46 -25.36
CA VAL A 110 11.62 -18.44 -24.29
C VAL A 110 11.18 -19.86 -24.68
N THR A 111 10.43 -20.03 -25.77
CA THR A 111 9.86 -21.33 -26.18
C THR A 111 10.66 -22.04 -27.28
N GLU A 112 11.75 -21.46 -27.80
CA GLU A 112 12.53 -22.03 -28.91
C GLU A 112 13.89 -22.63 -28.54
N LEU A 113 14.21 -22.81 -27.26
CA LEU A 113 15.34 -23.64 -26.86
C LEU A 113 14.83 -24.99 -26.35
N GLU A 114 15.22 -26.03 -27.10
CA GLU A 114 15.01 -27.46 -26.90
C GLU A 114 13.66 -28.00 -27.40
N ALA A 115 13.68 -28.41 -28.67
CA ALA A 115 12.91 -29.56 -29.12
C ALA A 115 13.16 -30.72 -28.13
N PRO A 116 12.12 -31.36 -27.56
CA PRO A 116 12.30 -32.38 -26.55
C PRO A 116 12.98 -33.59 -27.19
N ASP A 117 14.19 -33.90 -26.72
CA ASP A 117 14.81 -35.21 -26.88
C ASP A 117 13.92 -36.26 -26.21
N GLU A 118 13.86 -37.44 -26.80
CA GLU A 118 12.93 -38.55 -26.52
C GLU A 118 13.29 -39.30 -25.23
N ASN A 119 13.73 -38.57 -24.19
CA ASN A 119 14.09 -39.12 -22.89
C ASN A 119 13.27 -38.44 -21.80
N LEU A 120 12.24 -39.17 -21.37
CA LEU A 120 11.27 -38.80 -20.35
C LEU A 120 11.95 -38.65 -18.98
N GLU A 121 12.50 -37.48 -18.66
CA GLU A 121 12.79 -37.11 -17.28
C GLU A 121 11.53 -36.49 -16.66
N GLU A 122 10.89 -37.27 -15.79
CA GLU A 122 9.63 -36.96 -15.13
C GLU A 122 9.83 -35.80 -14.13
N SER A 123 9.45 -34.59 -14.56
CA SER A 123 9.51 -33.38 -13.73
C SER A 123 8.46 -33.42 -12.62
N THR A 124 8.92 -33.33 -11.37
CA THR A 124 8.15 -33.46 -10.13
C THR A 124 7.33 -32.21 -9.74
N TYR A 125 6.89 -31.42 -10.70
CA TYR A 125 6.09 -30.21 -10.46
C TYR A 125 4.70 -30.32 -11.10
N PHE A 126 3.84 -31.14 -10.50
CA PHE A 126 2.41 -31.14 -10.78
C PHE A 126 1.63 -31.06 -9.45
N MET A 127 1.54 -29.87 -8.87
CA MET A 127 0.87 -29.66 -7.58
C MET A 127 0.06 -28.36 -7.58
N GLU A 128 -1.13 -28.40 -8.18
CA GLU A 128 -2.26 -27.56 -7.70
C GLU A 128 -3.65 -28.07 -8.13
N TYR A 129 -3.75 -28.89 -9.18
CA TYR A 129 -5.07 -29.32 -9.70
C TYR A 129 -5.65 -30.59 -9.04
N TYR A 130 -4.82 -31.46 -8.44
CA TYR A 130 -5.28 -32.76 -7.93
C TYR A 130 -5.82 -32.76 -6.49
N TYR A 131 -5.58 -31.71 -5.70
CA TYR A 131 -6.03 -31.67 -4.29
C TYR A 131 -7.56 -31.67 -4.14
N PHE A 132 -8.27 -31.10 -5.11
CA PHE A 132 -9.74 -31.11 -5.13
C PHE A 132 -10.33 -32.42 -5.66
N LEU A 133 -9.63 -33.11 -6.58
CA LEU A 133 -10.09 -34.37 -7.16
C LEU A 133 -10.00 -35.52 -6.15
N ASP A 134 -8.93 -35.59 -5.35
CA ASP A 134 -8.72 -36.71 -4.40
C ASP A 134 -9.75 -36.73 -3.25
N LYS A 135 -10.18 -35.56 -2.76
CA LYS A 135 -11.21 -35.49 -1.71
C LYS A 135 -12.58 -35.96 -2.22
N GLN A 136 -12.90 -35.64 -3.47
CA GLN A 136 -14.18 -36.02 -4.07
C GLN A 136 -14.21 -37.53 -4.41
N THR A 137 -13.10 -38.11 -4.86
CA THR A 137 -12.99 -39.55 -5.13
C THR A 137 -13.00 -40.38 -3.84
N MET A 138 -12.34 -39.93 -2.76
CA MET A 138 -12.37 -40.61 -1.46
C MET A 138 -13.77 -40.60 -0.83
N LEU A 139 -14.50 -39.47 -0.93
CA LEU A 139 -15.88 -39.38 -0.44
C LEU A 139 -16.81 -40.32 -1.22
N ASN A 140 -16.69 -40.36 -2.54
CA ASN A 140 -17.50 -41.24 -3.38
C ASN A 140 -17.22 -42.73 -3.06
N LYS A 141 -15.96 -43.08 -2.81
CA LYS A 141 -15.56 -44.44 -2.44
C LYS A 141 -16.15 -44.89 -1.11
N GLU A 142 -16.21 -44.00 -0.11
CA GLU A 142 -16.82 -44.31 1.18
C GLU A 142 -18.35 -44.39 1.10
N ILE A 143 -18.97 -43.52 0.29
CA ILE A 143 -20.41 -43.56 0.01
C ILE A 143 -20.79 -44.88 -0.69
N GLU A 144 -20.01 -45.32 -1.66
CA GLU A 144 -20.24 -46.56 -2.41
C GLU A 144 -20.12 -47.80 -1.49
N LYS A 145 -19.12 -47.80 -0.61
CA LYS A 145 -18.93 -48.86 0.38
C LYS A 145 -20.11 -49.00 1.34
N HIS A 146 -20.75 -47.89 1.71
CA HIS A 146 -21.89 -47.88 2.64
C HIS A 146 -23.24 -47.72 1.94
N TYR A 147 -23.31 -47.86 0.61
CA TYR A 147 -24.51 -47.59 -0.17
C TYR A 147 -25.67 -48.53 0.21
N GLU A 148 -25.40 -49.83 0.30
CA GLU A 148 -26.40 -50.86 0.65
C GLU A 148 -26.97 -50.62 2.06
N GLU A 149 -26.10 -50.39 3.06
CA GLU A 149 -26.51 -50.12 4.44
C GLU A 149 -27.32 -48.82 4.56
N MET A 150 -26.91 -47.77 3.84
CA MET A 150 -27.66 -46.52 3.78
C MET A 150 -29.01 -46.71 3.09
N MET A 151 -29.08 -47.50 2.02
CA MET A 151 -30.32 -47.81 1.32
C MET A 151 -31.27 -48.65 2.16
N GLU A 152 -30.77 -49.63 2.92
CA GLU A 152 -31.56 -50.43 3.86
C GLU A 152 -32.15 -49.54 4.96
N TYR A 153 -31.35 -48.65 5.55
CA TYR A 153 -31.84 -47.66 6.52
C TYR A 153 -32.87 -46.69 5.93
N ILE A 154 -32.69 -46.24 4.68
CA ILE A 154 -33.66 -45.38 3.99
C ILE A 154 -34.97 -46.12 3.74
N LEU A 155 -34.90 -47.38 3.30
CA LEU A 155 -36.08 -48.21 3.06
C LEU A 155 -36.83 -48.52 4.36
N GLU A 156 -36.11 -48.86 5.42
CA GLU A 156 -36.68 -49.11 6.75
C GLU A 156 -37.33 -47.84 7.31
N ARG A 157 -36.69 -46.68 7.16
CA ARG A 157 -37.25 -45.40 7.58
C ARG A 157 -38.47 -44.99 6.74
N GLN A 158 -38.47 -45.25 5.44
CA GLN A 158 -39.65 -45.01 4.59
C GLN A 158 -40.79 -45.96 4.93
N ALA A 159 -40.51 -47.25 5.18
CA ALA A 159 -41.49 -48.21 5.62
C ALA A 159 -42.10 -47.83 6.97
N ASN A 160 -41.27 -47.42 7.94
CA ASN A 160 -41.72 -46.95 9.25
C ASN A 160 -42.54 -45.65 9.16
N ASN A 161 -42.15 -44.70 8.29
CA ASN A 161 -42.97 -43.52 8.02
C ASN A 161 -44.33 -43.88 7.40
N ILE A 162 -44.39 -44.87 6.51
CA ILE A 162 -45.65 -45.33 5.91
C ILE A 162 -46.53 -46.04 6.96
N ILE A 163 -45.94 -46.76 7.91
CA ILE A 163 -46.63 -47.39 9.03
C ILE A 163 -47.18 -46.34 10.00
N ASP A 164 -46.40 -45.29 10.32
CA ASP A 164 -46.82 -44.17 11.17
C ASP A 164 -47.93 -43.33 10.53
N ILE A 165 -47.93 -43.16 9.21
CA ILE A 165 -49.03 -42.49 8.49
C ILE A 165 -50.31 -43.36 8.53
N LYS A 166 -50.19 -44.69 8.45
CA LYS A 166 -51.35 -45.62 8.54
C LYS A 166 -51.93 -45.70 9.95
N SER A 167 -51.10 -45.62 11.00
CA SER A 167 -51.56 -45.58 12.39
C SER A 167 -52.20 -44.22 12.74
N GLY A 168 -51.70 -43.13 12.16
CA GLY A 168 -52.23 -41.76 12.34
C GLY A 168 -53.61 -41.50 11.70
N ILE A 169 -54.02 -42.25 10.68
CA ILE A 169 -55.36 -42.10 10.06
C ILE A 169 -56.49 -42.65 10.97
N THR A 170 -56.17 -43.46 11.98
CA THR A 170 -57.17 -44.03 12.91
C THR A 170 -57.48 -43.17 14.16
N GLY A 171 -56.92 -41.96 14.27
CA GLY A 171 -57.16 -41.07 15.42
C GLY A 171 -57.30 -39.59 15.05
N LYS A 172 -58.55 -39.12 14.86
CA LYS A 172 -58.97 -37.70 14.79
C LYS A 172 -58.63 -36.92 16.10
N PRO A 173 -58.73 -35.57 16.21
CA PRO A 173 -59.20 -34.57 15.23
C PRO A 173 -58.40 -33.23 15.10
N ILE A 174 -58.80 -32.48 14.08
CA ILE A 174 -58.36 -31.15 13.60
C ILE A 174 -58.73 -30.03 14.59
N ASN A 175 -57.85 -29.04 14.81
CA ASN A 175 -58.26 -27.72 15.32
C ASN A 175 -57.44 -26.57 14.72
N ASN A 176 -58.16 -25.55 14.23
CA ASN A 176 -57.69 -24.29 13.65
C ASN A 176 -57.46 -23.25 14.76
N ASN A 177 -56.49 -22.34 14.59
CA ASN A 177 -56.74 -20.89 14.79
C ASN A 177 -55.52 -20.03 14.43
N SER A 178 -55.80 -19.08 13.53
CA SER A 178 -55.01 -17.92 13.13
C SER A 178 -55.27 -16.74 14.08
N GLY A 179 -54.24 -15.98 14.43
CA GLY A 179 -54.37 -14.67 15.11
C GLY A 179 -53.26 -13.71 14.69
N ILE A 180 -53.60 -12.78 13.79
CA ILE A 180 -52.76 -11.67 13.30
C ILE A 180 -52.85 -10.52 14.31
N LYS A 181 -51.70 -9.88 14.58
CA LYS A 181 -51.51 -8.75 15.51
C LYS A 181 -52.10 -7.44 14.97
N GLU A 182 -52.72 -6.67 15.88
CA GLU A 182 -53.12 -5.27 15.69
C GLU A 182 -51.95 -4.30 16.00
N ASP A 183 -51.85 -3.25 15.19
CA ASP A 183 -51.04 -2.05 15.37
C ASP A 183 -51.62 -1.15 16.49
N LEU A 184 -50.76 -0.49 17.30
CA LEU A 184 -50.75 0.98 17.42
C LEU A 184 -49.65 1.50 18.37
N LYS A 185 -48.92 2.47 17.82
CA LYS A 185 -48.18 3.59 18.44
C LYS A 185 -46.72 3.41 18.84
#